data_AF-A0A2V6CGW7-F1
#
_entry.id   AF-A0A2V6CGW7-F1
#
_cell.length_a   1.000
_cell.length_b   1.000
_cell.length_c   1.000
_cell.angle_alpha   90.00
_cell.angle_beta   90.00
_cell.angle_gamma   90.00
#
_symmetry.space_group_name_H-M   'P 1'
#
loop_
_entity.id
_entity.type
_entity.pdbx_description
1 polymer ?
#
loop_
_entity_poly.entity_id
_entity_poly.type
_entity_poly.pdbx_seq_one_letter_code
_entity_poly.pdbx_strand_id
1 'polypeptide(L)'
;MLNLKKFLPLFVLPFLLIGCATSTITNLTPSRLPRKDNGQYALAVEWDSRQQSLIRDSIKASVVVGLDQYPMQRTLMLTNRWETLVPVPADNNVVTYRYRFDYEYRGFPTHQLDSKLSRYYQLFILDK
;
A
#
# COMPACT_ATOMS: atom_id res chain seq x y z
N MET A 1 51.74 -11.69 -8.25
CA MET A 1 50.82 -11.86 -7.11
C MET A 1 49.87 -10.67 -7.08
N LEU A 2 48.63 -10.83 -7.54
CA LEU A 2 47.64 -9.75 -7.55
C LEU A 2 47.29 -9.40 -6.09
N ASN A 3 47.51 -8.16 -5.69
CA ASN A 3 47.38 -7.73 -4.29
C ASN A 3 45.89 -7.52 -3.96
N LEU A 4 45.23 -8.58 -3.48
CA LEU A 4 43.79 -8.67 -3.19
C LEU A 4 43.25 -7.51 -2.33
N LYS A 5 44.10 -6.89 -1.50
CA LYS A 5 43.76 -5.73 -0.66
C LYS A 5 43.37 -4.48 -1.44
N LYS A 6 43.87 -4.30 -2.67
CA LYS A 6 43.57 -3.11 -3.51
C LYS A 6 42.18 -3.16 -4.16
N PHE A 7 41.55 -4.34 -4.23
CA PHE A 7 40.23 -4.53 -4.83
C PHE A 7 39.10 -4.58 -3.80
N LEU A 8 39.43 -4.55 -2.50
CA LEU A 8 38.47 -4.48 -1.40
C LEU A 8 37.48 -3.29 -1.51
N PRO A 9 37.89 -2.05 -1.81
CA PRO A 9 36.93 -0.93 -1.92
C PRO A 9 35.99 -1.08 -3.13
N LEU A 10 36.44 -1.75 -4.20
CA LEU A 10 35.64 -2.01 -5.40
C LEU A 10 34.52 -3.03 -5.13
N PHE A 11 34.73 -3.96 -4.20
CA PHE A 11 33.72 -4.93 -3.77
C PHE A 11 32.72 -4.39 -2.73
N VAL A 12 33.06 -3.32 -2.01
CA VAL A 12 32.18 -2.69 -1.00
C VAL A 12 31.22 -1.68 -1.63
N LEU A 13 31.60 -1.06 -2.76
CA LEU A 13 30.79 -0.06 -3.48
C LEU A 13 29.37 -0.54 -3.86
N PRO A 14 29.15 -1.79 -4.35
CA PRO A 14 27.81 -2.29 -4.66
C PRO A 14 26.92 -2.46 -3.41
N PHE A 15 27.51 -2.78 -2.25
CA PHE A 15 26.76 -2.97 -1.00
C PHE A 15 26.21 -1.65 -0.44
N LEU A 16 26.88 -0.52 -0.69
CA LEU A 16 26.42 0.80 -0.25
C LEU A 16 25.19 1.29 -1.03
N LEU A 17 24.90 0.71 -2.20
CA LEU A 17 23.76 1.07 -3.04
C LEU A 17 22.48 0.28 -2.72
N ILE A 18 22.53 -0.70 -1.81
CA ILE A 18 21.36 -1.52 -1.43
C ILE A 18 20.41 -0.76 -0.47
N GLY A 19 20.69 0.50 -0.16
CA GLY A 19 19.85 1.39 0.66
C GLY A 19 18.53 1.83 0.02
N CYS A 20 17.98 1.10 -0.94
CA CYS A 20 16.69 1.42 -1.54
C CYS A 20 15.60 1.36 -0.46
N ALA A 21 14.84 2.45 -0.31
CA ALA A 21 13.64 2.50 0.52
C ALA A 21 12.58 1.54 -0.05
N THR A 22 12.69 0.27 0.31
CA THR A 22 11.74 -0.74 -0.14
C THR A 22 10.38 -0.48 0.51
N SER A 23 9.34 -0.60 -0.30
CA SER A 23 8.00 -0.40 0.19
C SER A 23 6.99 -1.17 -0.65
N THR A 24 6.17 -1.96 0.04
CA THR A 24 5.30 -2.99 -0.52
C THR A 24 3.87 -2.74 -0.06
N ILE A 25 2.94 -2.75 -1.00
CA ILE A 25 1.50 -2.70 -0.72
C ILE A 25 0.91 -4.08 -1.02
N THR A 26 0.34 -4.71 0.00
CA THR A 26 -0.26 -6.04 -0.08
C THR A 26 -1.77 -5.93 0.04
N ASN A 27 -2.48 -6.38 -0.99
CA ASN A 27 -3.93 -6.49 -0.91
C ASN A 27 -4.31 -7.74 -0.10
N LEU A 28 -5.04 -7.55 0.99
CA LEU A 28 -5.51 -8.64 1.85
C LEU A 28 -6.91 -9.11 1.47
N THR A 29 -7.57 -8.43 0.53
CA THR A 29 -8.92 -8.76 0.07
C THR A 29 -8.86 -9.88 -0.96
N PRO A 30 -9.66 -10.96 -0.82
CA PRO A 30 -9.81 -11.96 -1.86
C PRO A 30 -10.27 -11.35 -3.18
N SER A 31 -9.81 -11.90 -4.31
CA SER A 31 -10.25 -11.45 -5.62
C SER A 31 -11.68 -11.85 -5.95
N ARG A 32 -12.26 -12.80 -5.22
CA ARG A 32 -13.62 -13.31 -5.43
C ARG A 32 -14.36 -13.36 -4.10
N LEU A 33 -15.56 -12.77 -4.04
CA LEU A 33 -16.43 -12.83 -2.88
C LEU A 33 -17.86 -13.15 -3.33
N PRO A 34 -18.64 -13.90 -2.53
CA PRO A 34 -20.05 -14.14 -2.83
C PRO A 34 -20.87 -12.85 -2.74
N ARG A 35 -21.99 -12.79 -3.47
CA ARG A 35 -22.94 -11.68 -3.35
C ARG A 35 -23.49 -11.58 -1.92
N LYS A 36 -23.39 -10.38 -1.35
CA LYS A 36 -23.93 -10.05 -0.03
C LYS A 36 -25.22 -9.25 -0.17
N ASP A 37 -26.19 -9.57 0.67
CA ASP A 37 -27.52 -8.94 0.64
C ASP A 37 -27.46 -7.46 1.04
N ASN A 38 -26.47 -7.05 1.85
CA ASN A 38 -26.27 -5.66 2.25
C ASN A 38 -25.42 -4.83 1.26
N GLY A 39 -24.89 -5.45 0.19
CA GLY A 39 -24.05 -4.78 -0.80
C GLY A 39 -22.72 -4.23 -0.27
N GLN A 40 -22.28 -4.58 0.95
CA GLN A 40 -21.08 -4.02 1.57
C GLN A 40 -19.92 -5.01 1.61
N TYR A 41 -18.80 -4.61 1.01
CA TYR A 41 -17.62 -5.44 0.87
C TYR A 41 -16.47 -4.88 1.70
N ALA A 42 -15.92 -5.72 2.58
CA ALA A 42 -14.77 -5.36 3.39
C ALA A 42 -13.50 -5.45 2.54
N LEU A 43 -12.83 -4.33 2.37
CA LEU A 43 -11.54 -4.26 1.71
C LEU A 43 -10.48 -3.95 2.76
N ALA A 44 -9.40 -4.72 2.71
CA ALA A 44 -8.27 -4.57 3.61
C ALA A 44 -6.94 -4.57 2.85
N VAL A 45 -6.00 -3.79 3.35
CA VAL A 45 -4.68 -3.58 2.76
C VAL A 45 -3.62 -3.49 3.84
N GLU A 46 -2.44 -3.96 3.52
CA GLU A 46 -1.22 -3.75 4.28
C GLU A 46 -0.23 -2.89 3.48
N TRP A 47 0.41 -1.93 4.13
CA TRP A 47 1.49 -1.14 3.56
C TRP A 47 2.73 -1.17 4.44
N ASP A 48 3.75 -1.88 3.97
CA ASP A 48 5.06 -1.91 4.58
C ASP A 48 6.02 -0.96 3.89
N SER A 49 6.77 -0.20 4.69
CA SER A 49 7.80 0.72 4.20
C SER A 49 9.00 0.73 5.15
N ARG A 50 10.19 0.60 4.56
CA ARG A 50 11.49 0.80 5.22
C ARG A 50 11.99 2.24 5.12
N GLN A 51 11.20 3.16 4.56
CA GLN A 51 11.55 4.58 4.48
C GLN A 51 11.64 5.17 5.89
N GLN A 52 12.85 5.54 6.31
CA GLN A 52 13.09 6.09 7.65
C GLN A 52 12.51 7.49 7.84
N SER A 53 12.38 8.27 6.76
CA SER A 53 11.80 9.61 6.82
C SER A 53 10.27 9.62 6.93
N LEU A 54 9.59 8.48 6.72
CA LEU A 54 8.14 8.39 6.74
C LEU A 54 7.58 8.67 8.15
N ILE A 55 6.62 9.59 8.25
CA ILE A 55 5.90 9.87 9.49
C ILE A 55 4.70 8.94 9.54
N ARG A 56 4.83 7.79 10.22
CA ARG A 56 3.85 6.70 10.18
C ARG A 56 2.43 7.08 10.61
N ASP A 57 2.32 8.01 11.55
CA ASP A 57 1.02 8.45 12.09
C ASP A 57 0.29 9.42 11.16
N SER A 58 1.00 10.00 10.18
CA SER A 58 0.40 10.88 9.17
C SER A 58 -0.35 10.12 8.06
N ILE A 59 -0.17 8.80 7.97
CA ILE A 59 -0.68 7.99 6.86
C ILE A 59 -2.20 7.97 6.86
N LYS A 60 -2.78 8.46 5.77
CA LYS A 60 -4.21 8.39 5.47
C LYS A 60 -4.42 7.42 4.30
N ALA A 61 -5.04 6.28 4.60
CA ALA A 61 -5.34 5.25 3.61
C ALA A 61 -6.75 5.42 3.06
N SER A 62 -6.93 5.10 1.78
CA SER A 62 -8.23 5.11 1.11
C SER A 62 -8.30 4.09 -0.02
N VAL A 63 -9.51 3.62 -0.31
CA VAL A 63 -9.82 2.83 -1.50
C VAL A 63 -10.39 3.77 -2.56
N VAL A 64 -9.83 3.72 -3.76
CA VAL A 64 -10.33 4.46 -4.92
C VAL A 64 -11.07 3.51 -5.84
N VAL A 65 -12.35 3.79 -6.11
CA VAL A 65 -13.21 3.04 -7.03
C VAL A 65 -13.79 4.02 -8.05
N GLY A 66 -13.33 3.97 -9.30
CA GLY A 66 -13.68 4.98 -10.29
C GLY A 66 -13.22 6.38 -9.84
N LEU A 67 -14.19 7.28 -9.62
CA LEU A 67 -13.97 8.64 -9.10
C LEU A 67 -14.18 8.76 -7.57
N ASP A 68 -14.73 7.71 -6.94
CA ASP A 68 -15.05 7.71 -5.53
C ASP A 68 -13.84 7.30 -4.69
N GLN A 69 -13.71 7.91 -3.51
CA GLN A 69 -12.66 7.62 -2.55
C GLN A 69 -13.26 7.31 -1.17
N TYR A 70 -13.01 6.09 -0.69
CA TYR A 70 -13.51 5.59 0.58
C TYR A 70 -12.38 5.61 1.61
N PRO A 71 -12.45 6.42 2.67
CA PRO A 71 -11.41 6.46 3.69
C PRO A 71 -11.35 5.12 4.43
N MET A 72 -10.13 4.68 4.77
CA MET A 72 -9.89 3.46 5.51
C MET A 72 -9.46 3.77 6.95
N GLN A 73 -9.90 2.91 7.86
CA GLN A 73 -9.50 2.98 9.26
C GLN A 73 -8.34 2.03 9.50
N ARG A 74 -7.41 2.44 10.36
CA ARG A 74 -6.31 1.59 10.79
C ARG A 74 -6.88 0.43 11.61
N THR A 75 -6.52 -0.81 11.29
CA THR A 75 -6.93 -1.98 12.08
C THR A 75 -6.34 -1.89 13.48
N LEU A 76 -7.15 -2.17 14.51
CA LEU A 76 -6.74 -2.06 15.91
C LEU A 76 -5.47 -2.89 16.20
N MET A 77 -4.55 -2.32 16.97
CA MET A 77 -3.23 -2.91 17.32
C MET A 77 -2.24 -3.12 16.16
N LEU A 78 -2.57 -2.70 14.92
CA LEU A 78 -1.69 -2.85 13.76
C LEU A 78 -1.24 -1.49 13.21
N THR A 79 0.04 -1.38 12.85
CA THR A 79 0.68 -0.13 12.42
C THR A 79 0.81 0.00 10.90
N ASN A 80 0.51 -1.07 10.17
CA ASN A 80 0.68 -1.17 8.73
C ASN A 80 -0.57 -1.71 8.01
N ARG A 81 -1.72 -1.85 8.69
CA ARG A 81 -2.95 -2.42 8.12
C ARG A 81 -4.13 -1.46 8.24
N TRP A 82 -4.93 -1.39 7.17
CA TRP A 82 -6.15 -0.60 7.11
C TRP A 82 -7.29 -1.38 6.48
N GLU A 83 -8.52 -1.03 6.85
CA GLU A 83 -9.75 -1.64 6.38
C GLU A 83 -10.88 -0.63 6.19
N THR A 84 -11.80 -0.93 5.27
CA THR A 84 -13.03 -0.15 5.07
C THR A 84 -14.13 -1.01 4.44
N LEU A 85 -15.36 -0.50 4.45
CA LEU A 85 -16.49 -1.09 3.73
C LEU A 85 -16.75 -0.26 2.47
N VAL A 86 -16.78 -0.94 1.32
CA VAL A 86 -17.12 -0.34 0.04
C VAL A 86 -18.51 -0.83 -0.37
N PRO A 87 -19.47 0.08 -0.63
CA PRO A 87 -20.75 -0.30 -1.20
C PRO A 87 -20.56 -0.69 -2.66
N VAL A 88 -21.17 -1.81 -3.05
CA VAL A 88 -21.18 -2.26 -4.44
C VAL A 88 -22.63 -2.40 -4.91
N PRO A 89 -23.02 -1.66 -5.97
CA PRO A 89 -24.33 -1.78 -6.59
C PRO A 89 -24.68 -3.22 -6.97
N ALA A 90 -25.97 -3.58 -6.89
CA ALA A 90 -26.42 -4.95 -7.10
C ALA A 90 -26.24 -5.45 -8.55
N ASP A 91 -26.20 -4.53 -9.51
CA ASP A 91 -25.94 -4.75 -10.93
C ASP A 91 -24.45 -4.94 -11.27
N ASN A 92 -23.55 -4.62 -10.33
CA ASN A 92 -22.12 -4.73 -10.54
C ASN A 92 -21.58 -6.10 -10.07
N ASN A 93 -20.95 -6.81 -10.99
CA ASN A 93 -20.30 -8.11 -10.74
C ASN A 93 -18.78 -8.00 -10.62
N VAL A 94 -18.20 -6.86 -11.01
CA VAL A 94 -16.76 -6.59 -10.95
C VAL A 94 -16.53 -5.19 -10.43
N VAL A 95 -15.69 -5.07 -9.41
CA VAL A 95 -15.24 -3.79 -8.87
C VAL A 95 -13.75 -3.64 -9.14
N THR A 96 -13.39 -2.63 -9.93
CA THR A 96 -11.98 -2.27 -10.15
C THR A 96 -11.60 -1.17 -9.17
N TYR A 97 -10.56 -1.40 -8.37
CA TYR A 97 -10.14 -0.47 -7.33
C TYR A 97 -8.62 -0.43 -7.17
N ARG A 98 -8.13 0.59 -6.47
CA ARG A 98 -6.74 0.67 -5.99
C ARG A 98 -6.70 1.34 -4.63
N TYR A 99 -5.63 1.11 -3.88
CA TYR A 99 -5.37 1.79 -2.62
C TYR A 99 -4.53 3.04 -2.86
N ARG A 100 -4.83 4.10 -2.11
CA ARG A 100 -4.06 5.34 -2.04
C ARG A 100 -3.67 5.61 -0.60
N PHE A 101 -2.40 5.89 -0.39
CA PHE A 101 -1.85 6.31 0.90
C PHE A 101 -1.28 7.71 0.75
N ASP A 102 -1.91 8.69 1.37
CA ASP A 102 -1.34 10.03 1.51
C ASP A 102 -0.56 10.10 2.83
N TYR A 103 0.63 10.67 2.82
CA TYR A 103 1.51 10.69 3.99
C TYR A 103 2.45 11.90 3.99
N GLU A 104 3.00 12.19 5.16
CA GLU A 104 4.11 13.09 5.34
C GLU A 104 5.43 12.32 5.50
N TYR A 105 6.51 12.92 5.01
CA TYR A 105 7.85 12.48 5.32
C TYR A 105 8.75 13.65 5.71
N ARG A 106 9.78 13.35 6.49
CA ARG A 106 10.80 14.30 6.93
C ARG A 106 11.69 14.68 5.74
N GLY A 107 11.34 15.76 5.06
CA GLY A 107 12.20 16.45 4.12
C GLY A 107 13.14 17.42 4.83
N PHE A 108 14.04 18.02 4.06
CA PHE A 108 14.88 19.12 4.52
C PHE A 108 14.56 20.39 3.69
N PRO A 109 14.28 21.55 4.30
CA PRO A 109 14.25 21.82 5.74
C PRO A 109 12.91 21.48 6.43
N THR A 110 11.84 21.19 5.68
CA THR A 110 10.48 20.97 6.21
C THR A 110 9.92 19.60 5.87
N HIS A 111 8.84 19.21 6.55
CA HIS A 111 8.03 18.07 6.13
C HIS A 111 7.49 18.28 4.72
N GLN A 112 7.33 17.18 4.01
CA GLN A 112 6.77 17.15 2.66
C GLN A 112 5.62 16.15 2.59
N LEU A 113 4.61 16.50 1.80
CA LEU A 113 3.48 15.64 1.49
C LEU A 113 3.81 14.80 0.25
N ASP A 114 3.40 13.54 0.29
CA ASP A 114 3.50 12.63 -0.84
C ASP A 114 2.36 11.61 -0.80
N SER A 115 2.20 10.89 -1.91
CA SER A 115 1.18 9.86 -2.03
C SER A 115 1.72 8.63 -2.73
N LYS A 116 1.29 7.45 -2.26
CA LYS A 116 1.62 6.19 -2.90
C LYS A 116 0.35 5.47 -3.33
N LEU A 117 0.33 5.04 -4.58
CA LEU A 117 -0.73 4.27 -5.18
C LEU A 117 -0.33 2.81 -5.28
N SER A 118 -1.27 1.91 -5.00
CA SER A 118 -1.12 0.52 -5.38
C SER A 118 -1.37 0.33 -6.88
N ARG A 119 -1.06 -0.87 -7.37
CA ARG A 119 -1.65 -1.35 -8.64
C ARG A 119 -3.17 -1.42 -8.52
N TYR A 120 -3.84 -1.52 -9.66
CA TYR A 120 -5.25 -1.86 -9.68
C TYR A 120 -5.48 -3.33 -9.29
N TYR A 121 -6.60 -3.56 -8.61
CA TYR A 121 -7.12 -4.86 -8.25
C TYR A 121 -8.56 -4.97 -8.75
N GLN A 122 -9.02 -6.21 -8.90
CA GLN A 122 -10.40 -6.52 -9.26
C GLN A 122 -11.00 -7.43 -8.20
N LEU A 123 -12.18 -7.07 -7.74
CA LEU A 123 -13.04 -7.90 -6.92
C LEU A 123 -14.20 -8.40 -7.80
N PHE A 124 -14.27 -9.70 -8.00
CA PHE A 124 -15.36 -10.39 -8.67
C PHE A 124 -16.41 -10.79 -7.64
N ILE A 125 -17.65 -10.35 -7.85
CA ILE A 125 -18.81 -10.73 -7.05
C ILE A 125 -19.47 -11.91 -7.75
N LEU A 126 -19.50 -13.04 -7.06
CA LEU A 126 -20.10 -14.26 -7.56
C LEU A 126 -21.54 -14.34 -7.07
N ASP A 127 -22.45 -14.53 -8.01
CA ASP A 127 -23.82 -14.91 -7.68
C ASP A 127 -23.81 -16.28 -6.99
N LYS A 128 -24.76 -16.47 -6.08
CA LYS A 128 -24.91 -17.73 -5.33
C LYS A 128 -25.44 -18.84 -6.23
#